data_AF-X8JIK2-F1
#
_entry.id   AF-X8JIK2-F1
#
_cell.length_a   1.000
_cell.length_b   1.000
_cell.length_c   1.000
_cell.angle_alpha   90.00
_cell.angle_beta   90.00
_cell.angle_gamma   90.00
#
_symmetry.space_group_name_H-M   'P 1'
#
loop_
_entity.id
_entity.type
_entity.pdbx_description
1 polymer ?
#
loop_
_entity_poly.entity_id
_entity_poly.type
_entity_poly.pdbx_seq_one_letter_code
_entity_poly.pdbx_strand_id
1 'polypeptide(L)'
;MLANLGVSHCNQFERLGELGDLEKAIEHQSRALALAPNSHSRLPAILANLGVSHINRFDRLGELDDLDKAIKYKSSAIAMTPDGHPHLQTMLANLGVSHSNRFYRLGEIGDLEKAIEYKSRAVALTPDDHPDLSSLLTNLGVSHKNRFQCLGELNDLEKAIEYQSRALALTPDSHPHLSIMLSYLSKSHNSRFERLGELGDLEKAIECNVCALELIDDDHPAICQRHFVLALSYVYYYEHTNSISHLQDSLHSFRISCRSAVGAPRTRFRYARQWTIHASRHSALNSIEAYQTTIDLLPQFIWLGATISQRYQDLLTVQTLAVDAAAAAIVSAEYALALEWLENARCVVWNQHLMLRSPLDQLQSSHPALATRLKIVTEQLHNAGSESREAMLSSDLMAEEMVAQEHRRLAKEHDKLLTQARTLPNFEDFLRPIKVARLIGSTGHGPIIVINCDKDRCDALIILPGESDVSNLSLPDFSANKARDARSMIESSLKRQGLRERGVRVRQELGVTEGFKSALGMIWNDLVKPTLDFWATRCVQVTR
;
A
#
# COMPACT_ATOMS: atom_id res chain seq x y z
N MET A 1 -11.19 44.52 16.46
CA MET A 1 -11.72 44.40 15.09
C MET A 1 -10.89 43.42 14.25
N LEU A 2 -9.58 43.67 14.04
CA LEU A 2 -8.70 42.78 13.27
C LEU A 2 -8.67 41.32 13.75
N ALA A 3 -8.57 41.08 15.07
CA ALA A 3 -8.62 39.72 15.62
C ALA A 3 -9.92 38.96 15.28
N ASN A 4 -11.07 39.65 15.25
CA ASN A 4 -12.36 39.04 14.95
C ASN A 4 -12.52 38.77 13.44
N LEU A 5 -11.99 39.67 12.59
CA LEU A 5 -11.91 39.43 11.14
C LEU A 5 -11.05 38.19 10.85
N GLY A 6 -9.94 38.06 11.57
CA GLY A 6 -9.08 36.88 11.51
C GLY A 6 -9.81 35.58 11.86
N VAL A 7 -10.62 35.56 12.92
CA VAL A 7 -11.44 34.39 13.28
C VAL A 7 -12.50 34.12 12.20
N SER A 8 -13.16 35.16 11.68
CA SER A 8 -14.18 35.01 10.65
C SER A 8 -13.62 34.35 9.38
N HIS A 9 -12.43 34.76 8.94
CA HIS A 9 -11.77 34.16 7.78
C HIS A 9 -11.30 32.72 8.06
N CYS A 10 -10.84 32.41 9.28
CA CYS A 10 -10.52 31.04 9.66
C CYS A 10 -11.75 30.12 9.59
N ASN A 11 -12.90 30.57 10.11
CA ASN A 11 -14.16 29.83 10.04
C ASN A 11 -14.65 29.68 8.59
N GLN A 12 -14.41 30.67 7.74
CA GLN A 12 -14.74 30.60 6.33
C GLN A 12 -13.87 29.58 5.60
N PHE A 13 -12.57 29.54 5.90
CA PHE A 13 -11.67 28.50 5.42
C PHE A 13 -12.12 27.11 5.86
N GLU A 14 -12.53 26.90 7.12
CA GLU A 14 -13.01 25.61 7.60
C GLU A 14 -14.26 25.13 6.84
N ARG A 15 -15.09 26.05 6.35
CA ARG A 15 -16.31 25.74 5.59
C ARG A 15 -16.08 25.55 4.10
N LEU A 16 -15.25 26.40 3.48
CA LEU A 16 -15.10 26.48 2.02
C LEU A 16 -13.79 25.82 1.52
N GLY A 17 -12.80 25.70 2.40
CA GLY A 17 -11.50 25.14 2.11
C GLY A 17 -10.56 26.06 1.31
N GLU A 18 -10.95 27.30 1.05
CA GLU A 18 -10.19 28.27 0.25
C GLU A 18 -8.97 28.83 1.00
N LEU A 19 -7.76 28.56 0.52
CA LEU A 19 -6.53 29.04 1.17
C LEU A 19 -6.44 30.55 1.31
N GLY A 20 -7.01 31.31 0.36
CA GLY A 20 -7.00 32.77 0.43
C GLY A 20 -7.70 33.32 1.67
N ASP A 21 -8.67 32.60 2.24
CA ASP A 21 -9.27 32.97 3.51
C ASP A 21 -8.33 32.69 4.68
N LEU A 22 -7.57 31.59 4.64
CA LEU A 22 -6.59 31.27 5.66
C LEU A 22 -5.42 32.27 5.69
N GLU A 23 -4.96 32.72 4.53
CA GLU A 23 -3.95 33.77 4.43
C GLU A 23 -4.42 35.09 5.02
N LYS A 24 -5.66 35.51 4.72
CA LYS A 24 -6.28 36.70 5.32
C LYS A 24 -6.46 36.55 6.83
N ALA A 25 -6.79 35.35 7.31
CA ALA A 25 -6.89 35.06 8.74
C ALA A 25 -5.55 35.31 9.43
N ILE A 26 -4.46 34.74 8.89
CA ILE A 26 -3.09 34.90 9.41
C ILE A 26 -2.67 36.37 9.33
N GLU A 27 -2.94 37.07 8.24
CA GLU A 27 -2.59 38.49 8.08
C GLU A 27 -3.27 39.35 9.15
N HIS A 28 -4.59 39.23 9.30
CA HIS A 28 -5.35 40.04 10.24
C HIS A 28 -4.99 39.74 11.70
N GLN A 29 -4.75 38.47 12.04
CA GLN A 29 -4.35 38.10 13.39
C GLN A 29 -2.90 38.53 13.70
N SER A 30 -2.00 38.45 12.71
CA SER A 30 -0.61 38.91 12.85
C SER A 30 -0.54 40.43 13.04
N ARG A 31 -1.35 41.17 12.28
CA ARG A 31 -1.49 42.62 12.45
C ARG A 31 -2.13 42.98 13.78
N ALA A 32 -3.12 42.21 14.24
CA ALA A 32 -3.71 42.38 15.57
C ALA A 32 -2.67 42.15 16.68
N LEU A 33 -1.81 41.14 16.53
CA LEU A 33 -0.71 40.86 17.45
C LEU A 33 0.31 42.00 17.49
N ALA A 34 0.73 42.52 16.33
CA ALA A 34 1.69 43.63 16.24
C ALA A 34 1.18 44.94 16.86
N LEU A 35 -0.14 45.14 16.88
CA LEU A 35 -0.78 46.33 17.44
C LEU A 35 -1.20 46.18 18.91
N ALA A 36 -1.14 44.97 19.47
CA ALA A 36 -1.56 44.71 20.84
C ALA A 36 -0.43 45.04 21.84
N PRO A 37 -0.68 45.87 22.86
CA PRO A 37 0.24 46.03 23.98
C PRO A 37 0.43 44.70 24.73
N ASN A 38 1.61 44.47 25.32
CA ASN A 38 1.92 43.23 26.06
C ASN A 38 0.96 42.94 27.24
N SER A 39 0.26 43.95 27.76
CA SER A 39 -0.73 43.84 28.83
C SER A 39 -2.18 43.66 28.34
N HIS A 40 -2.39 43.44 27.04
CA HIS A 40 -3.73 43.37 26.47
C HIS A 40 -4.43 42.04 26.82
N SER A 41 -5.62 42.11 27.42
CA SER A 41 -6.38 40.95 27.92
C SER A 41 -6.73 39.89 26.86
N ARG A 42 -6.78 40.27 25.58
CA ARG A 42 -7.04 39.35 24.46
C ARG A 42 -5.80 38.76 23.79
N LEU A 43 -4.60 39.09 24.27
CA LEU A 43 -3.35 38.62 23.67
C LEU A 43 -3.24 37.08 23.65
N PRO A 44 -3.61 36.33 24.71
CA PRO A 44 -3.62 34.87 24.66
C PRO A 44 -4.55 34.31 23.58
N ALA A 45 -5.73 34.91 23.40
CA ALA A 45 -6.69 34.48 22.37
C ALA A 45 -6.19 34.75 20.94
N ILE A 46 -5.52 35.89 20.71
CA ILE A 46 -4.92 36.20 19.40
C ILE A 46 -3.82 35.19 19.07
N LEU A 47 -2.95 34.87 20.04
CA LEU A 47 -1.89 33.88 19.89
C LEU A 47 -2.44 32.47 19.66
N ALA A 48 -3.49 32.08 20.39
CA ALA A 48 -4.15 30.78 20.18
C ALA A 48 -4.73 30.68 18.76
N ASN A 49 -5.41 31.71 18.28
CA ASN A 49 -6.01 31.75 16.95
C ASN A 49 -4.95 31.77 15.84
N LEU A 50 -3.82 32.46 16.04
CA LEU A 50 -2.67 32.37 15.14
C LEU A 50 -2.13 30.95 15.08
N GLY A 51 -2.03 30.30 16.24
CA GLY A 51 -1.65 28.90 16.34
C GLY A 51 -2.60 27.97 15.59
N VAL A 52 -3.91 28.22 15.62
CA VAL A 52 -4.92 27.47 14.86
C VAL A 52 -4.79 27.73 13.35
N SER A 53 -4.62 28.98 12.95
CA SER A 53 -4.51 29.33 11.53
C SER A 53 -3.24 28.74 10.90
N HIS A 54 -2.12 28.73 11.64
CA HIS A 54 -0.89 28.09 11.18
C HIS A 54 -0.98 26.56 11.15
N ILE A 55 -1.68 25.90 12.09
CA ILE A 55 -1.87 24.43 11.97
C ILE A 55 -2.79 24.08 10.81
N ASN A 56 -3.87 24.84 10.59
CA ASN A 56 -4.73 24.67 9.42
C ASN A 56 -3.96 24.85 8.12
N ARG A 57 -2.98 25.77 8.12
CA ARG A 57 -2.12 26.02 6.96
C ARG A 57 -1.09 24.91 6.80
N PHE A 58 -0.54 24.38 7.89
CA PHE A 58 0.28 23.17 7.86
C PHE A 58 -0.51 21.94 7.34
N ASP A 59 -1.76 21.75 7.74
CA ASP A 59 -2.55 20.60 7.30
C ASP A 59 -2.85 20.64 5.79
N ARG A 60 -2.87 21.83 5.18
CA ARG A 60 -3.00 22.04 3.73
C ARG A 60 -1.66 22.11 3.00
N LEU A 61 -0.73 22.86 3.59
CA LEU A 61 0.61 23.32 3.20
C LEU A 61 1.75 22.33 3.36
N GLY A 62 1.69 21.57 4.44
CA GLY A 62 2.72 20.63 4.85
C GLY A 62 4.00 21.24 5.36
N GLU A 63 4.09 22.57 5.30
CA GLU A 63 5.23 23.38 5.67
C GLU A 63 5.57 23.27 7.15
N LEU A 64 6.74 22.71 7.47
CA LEU A 64 7.18 22.53 8.86
C LEU A 64 7.31 23.87 9.62
N ASP A 65 7.64 24.96 8.93
CA ASP A 65 7.70 26.29 9.53
C ASP A 65 6.32 26.75 10.07
N ASP A 66 5.23 26.35 9.42
CA ASP A 66 3.89 26.61 9.93
C ASP A 66 3.58 25.82 11.20
N LEU A 67 4.02 24.57 11.26
CA LEU A 67 3.88 23.75 12.44
C LEU A 67 4.69 24.31 13.62
N ASP A 68 5.92 24.75 13.38
CA ASP A 68 6.76 25.36 14.41
C ASP A 68 6.20 26.71 14.88
N LYS A 69 5.67 27.53 13.96
CA LYS A 69 4.92 28.75 14.32
C LYS A 69 3.68 28.43 15.14
N ALA A 70 2.92 27.41 14.76
CA ALA A 70 1.74 26.97 15.51
C ALA A 70 2.10 26.57 16.95
N ILE A 71 3.15 25.76 17.12
CA ILE A 71 3.67 25.35 18.43
C ILE A 71 4.10 26.59 19.23
N LYS A 72 4.86 27.51 18.62
CA LYS A 72 5.35 28.73 19.28
C LYS A 72 4.20 29.61 19.78
N TYR A 73 3.20 29.88 18.94
CA TYR A 73 2.08 30.73 19.29
C TYR A 73 1.17 30.08 20.34
N LYS A 74 0.86 28.78 20.20
CA LYS A 74 0.09 28.02 21.21
C LYS A 74 0.79 27.97 22.56
N SER A 75 2.10 27.72 22.57
CA SER A 75 2.92 27.71 23.80
C SER A 75 2.91 29.07 24.49
N SER A 76 3.06 30.14 23.72
CA SER A 76 3.00 31.52 24.24
C SER A 76 1.62 31.85 24.81
N ALA A 77 0.55 31.43 24.13
CA ALA A 77 -0.81 31.64 24.60
C ALA A 77 -1.07 30.93 25.94
N ILE A 78 -0.60 29.68 26.09
CA ILE A 78 -0.73 28.90 27.32
C ILE A 78 0.06 29.53 28.46
N ALA A 79 1.29 29.99 28.22
CA ALA A 79 2.12 30.65 29.24
C ALA A 79 1.47 31.93 29.81
N MET A 80 0.56 32.56 29.06
CA MET A 80 -0.17 33.76 29.48
C MET A 80 -1.56 33.47 30.03
N THR A 81 -2.01 32.23 30.02
CA THR A 81 -3.36 31.83 30.43
C THR A 81 -3.31 31.23 31.84
N PRO A 82 -4.05 31.76 32.84
CA PRO A 82 -4.08 31.21 34.19
C PRO A 82 -4.64 29.78 34.24
N ASP A 83 -4.19 28.97 35.21
CA ASP A 83 -4.57 27.56 35.34
C ASP A 83 -6.08 27.30 35.48
N GLY A 84 -6.84 28.27 36.00
CA GLY A 84 -8.31 28.18 36.15
C GLY A 84 -9.11 28.66 34.93
N HIS A 85 -8.47 28.97 33.81
CA HIS A 85 -9.18 29.50 32.64
C HIS A 85 -10.00 28.41 31.92
N PRO A 86 -11.29 28.63 31.61
CA PRO A 86 -12.17 27.60 31.04
C PRO A 86 -11.68 26.94 29.75
N HIS A 87 -10.91 27.66 28.92
CA HIS A 87 -10.40 27.15 27.64
C HIS A 87 -8.99 26.57 27.70
N LEU A 88 -8.35 26.54 28.88
CA LEU A 88 -6.97 26.06 29.01
C LEU A 88 -6.83 24.59 28.58
N GLN A 89 -7.81 23.74 28.92
CA GLN A 89 -7.83 22.34 28.50
C GLN A 89 -7.76 22.21 26.97
N THR A 90 -8.54 23.02 26.24
CA THR A 90 -8.59 22.97 24.77
C THR A 90 -7.28 23.44 24.17
N MET A 91 -6.67 24.49 24.75
CA MET A 91 -5.38 25.00 24.31
C MET A 91 -4.27 23.97 24.48
N LEU A 92 -4.23 23.28 25.63
CA LEU A 92 -3.29 22.21 25.92
C LEU A 92 -3.48 21.02 24.98
N ALA A 93 -4.73 20.60 24.74
CA ALA A 93 -5.05 19.53 23.81
C ALA A 93 -4.55 19.86 22.38
N ASN A 94 -4.82 21.08 21.91
CA ASN A 94 -4.40 21.54 20.59
C ASN A 94 -2.89 21.68 20.45
N LEU A 95 -2.18 22.06 21.52
CA LEU A 95 -0.71 22.05 21.53
C LEU A 95 -0.18 20.60 21.48
N GLY A 96 -0.77 19.70 22.24
CA GLY A 96 -0.43 18.28 22.21
C GLY A 96 -0.64 17.63 20.83
N VAL A 97 -1.71 18.00 20.11
CA VAL A 97 -1.92 17.57 18.70
C VAL A 97 -0.83 18.11 17.79
N SER A 98 -0.41 19.38 17.97
CA SER A 98 0.66 19.97 17.14
C SER A 98 1.99 19.23 17.31
N HIS A 99 2.33 18.85 18.55
CA HIS A 99 3.50 18.00 18.81
C HIS A 99 3.35 16.59 18.24
N SER A 100 2.15 15.99 18.25
CA SER A 100 1.91 14.71 17.57
C SER A 100 2.13 14.82 16.06
N ASN A 101 1.64 15.89 15.43
CA ASN A 101 1.85 16.14 14.00
C ASN A 101 3.35 16.32 13.69
N ARG A 102 4.11 16.96 14.57
CA ARG A 102 5.55 17.15 14.39
C ARG A 102 6.31 15.84 14.54
N PHE A 103 5.94 15.02 15.52
CA PHE A 103 6.44 13.64 15.64
C PHE A 103 6.16 12.82 14.37
N TYR A 104 4.95 12.88 13.79
CA TYR A 104 4.65 12.15 12.56
C TYR A 104 5.50 12.60 11.36
N ARG A 105 5.97 13.85 11.34
CA ARG A 105 6.83 14.39 10.28
C ARG A 105 8.31 14.09 10.50
N LEU A 106 8.81 14.27 11.71
CA LEU A 106 10.24 14.23 12.02
C LEU A 106 10.68 12.90 12.65
N GLY A 107 9.76 12.14 13.25
CA GLY A 107 10.07 10.92 14.00
C GLY A 107 10.74 11.18 15.36
N GLU A 108 10.80 12.43 15.83
CA GLU A 108 11.49 12.79 17.07
C GLU A 108 10.68 12.41 18.30
N ILE A 109 11.19 11.47 19.10
CA ILE A 109 10.49 10.96 20.28
C ILE A 109 10.13 12.05 21.31
N GLY A 110 10.98 13.08 21.45
CA GLY A 110 10.74 14.18 22.37
C GLY A 110 9.48 14.99 22.05
N ASP A 111 9.04 15.01 20.79
CA ASP A 111 7.75 15.60 20.43
C ASP A 111 6.58 14.74 20.88
N LEU A 112 6.71 13.42 20.79
CA LEU A 112 5.68 12.52 21.27
C LEU A 112 5.55 12.59 22.79
N GLU A 113 6.66 12.74 23.51
CA GLU A 113 6.67 12.95 24.96
C GLU A 113 5.95 14.26 25.34
N LYS A 114 6.23 15.36 24.65
CA LYS A 114 5.50 16.63 24.84
C LYS A 114 4.02 16.50 24.51
N ALA A 115 3.68 15.76 23.45
CA ALA A 115 2.29 15.52 23.10
C ALA A 115 1.54 14.79 24.22
N ILE A 116 2.16 13.76 24.81
CA ILE A 116 1.62 13.04 25.97
C ILE A 116 1.48 13.99 27.16
N GLU A 117 2.53 14.76 27.49
CA GLU A 117 2.51 15.71 28.61
C GLU A 117 1.32 16.70 28.51
N TYR A 118 1.17 17.37 27.37
CA TYR A 118 0.10 18.36 27.19
C TYR A 118 -1.30 17.73 27.14
N LYS A 119 -1.45 16.56 26.50
CA LYS A 119 -2.74 15.85 26.47
C LYS A 119 -3.13 15.31 27.85
N SER A 120 -2.18 14.80 28.63
CA SER A 120 -2.41 14.37 30.02
C SER A 120 -2.86 15.54 30.89
N ARG A 121 -2.24 16.72 30.74
CA ARG A 121 -2.68 17.94 31.44
C ARG A 121 -4.08 18.38 31.02
N ALA A 122 -4.41 18.32 29.72
CA ALA A 122 -5.75 18.63 29.24
C ALA A 122 -6.81 17.70 29.84
N VAL A 123 -6.55 16.38 29.86
CA VAL A 123 -7.44 15.39 30.49
C VAL A 123 -7.60 15.67 31.99
N ALA A 124 -6.53 15.99 32.71
CA ALA A 124 -6.59 16.27 34.14
C ALA A 124 -7.41 17.53 34.51
N LEU A 125 -7.50 18.50 33.58
CA LEU A 125 -8.30 19.72 33.75
C LEU A 125 -9.75 19.58 33.27
N THR A 126 -10.11 18.46 32.66
CA THR A 126 -11.42 18.24 32.06
C THR A 126 -12.31 17.42 33.00
N PRO A 127 -13.47 17.95 33.45
CA PRO A 127 -14.43 17.19 34.26
C PRO A 127 -14.95 15.93 33.57
N ASP A 128 -15.35 14.93 34.37
CA ASP A 128 -15.82 13.63 33.86
C ASP A 128 -17.10 13.71 33.01
N ASP A 129 -17.95 14.73 33.22
CA ASP A 129 -19.18 14.98 32.48
C ASP A 129 -18.98 15.87 31.24
N HIS A 130 -17.74 16.28 30.95
CA HIS A 130 -17.45 17.16 29.82
C HIS A 130 -17.55 16.40 28.48
N PRO A 131 -18.25 16.95 27.48
CA PRO A 131 -18.50 16.26 26.20
C PRO A 131 -17.22 15.89 25.43
N ASP A 132 -16.19 16.72 25.52
CA ASP A 132 -14.92 16.48 24.80
C ASP A 132 -13.99 15.47 25.48
N LEU A 133 -14.29 15.02 26.72
CA LEU A 133 -13.37 14.15 27.48
C LEU A 133 -13.06 12.84 26.74
N SER A 134 -14.07 12.24 26.09
CA SER A 134 -13.88 11.02 25.29
C SER A 134 -12.89 11.21 24.14
N SER A 135 -12.94 12.36 23.46
CA SER A 135 -12.01 12.71 22.38
C SER A 135 -10.59 12.98 22.90
N LEU A 136 -10.45 13.65 24.05
CA LEU A 136 -9.16 13.90 24.69
C LEU A 136 -8.49 12.59 25.11
N LEU A 137 -9.24 11.69 25.74
CA LEU A 137 -8.77 10.36 26.16
C LEU A 137 -8.35 9.51 24.96
N THR A 138 -9.13 9.53 23.88
CA THR A 138 -8.79 8.84 22.62
C THR A 138 -7.45 9.35 22.08
N ASN A 139 -7.26 10.67 22.00
CA ASN A 139 -6.04 11.28 21.49
C ASN A 139 -4.81 11.00 22.38
N LEU A 140 -5.00 10.93 23.70
CA LEU A 140 -3.96 10.55 24.64
C LEU A 140 -3.58 9.08 24.46
N GLY A 141 -4.57 8.18 24.35
CA GLY A 141 -4.34 6.76 24.10
C GLY A 141 -3.60 6.49 22.77
N VAL A 142 -3.92 7.22 21.69
CA VAL A 142 -3.17 7.16 20.43
C VAL A 142 -1.70 7.56 20.62
N SER A 143 -1.42 8.57 21.45
CA SER A 143 -0.05 9.04 21.68
C SER A 143 0.78 7.99 22.44
N HIS A 144 0.18 7.37 23.47
CA HIS A 144 0.80 6.24 24.16
C HIS A 144 1.02 5.05 23.23
N LYS A 145 0.05 4.69 22.37
CA LYS A 145 0.24 3.63 21.38
C LYS A 145 1.40 3.93 20.44
N ASN A 146 1.50 5.14 19.91
CA ASN A 146 2.62 5.53 19.05
C ASN A 146 3.95 5.39 19.80
N ARG A 147 3.99 5.72 21.10
CA ARG A 147 5.22 5.63 21.90
C ARG A 147 5.62 4.18 22.12
N PHE A 148 4.66 3.30 22.37
CA PHE A 148 4.88 1.85 22.35
C PHE A 148 5.46 1.38 21.00
N GLN A 149 4.97 1.86 19.87
CA GLN A 149 5.50 1.47 18.56
C GLN A 149 6.97 1.90 18.36
N CYS A 150 7.39 3.00 18.98
CA CYS A 150 8.78 3.47 18.93
C CYS A 150 9.70 2.77 19.94
N LEU A 151 9.24 2.58 21.18
CA LEU A 151 10.09 2.16 22.30
C LEU A 151 9.88 0.70 22.72
N GLY A 152 8.73 0.11 22.38
CA GLY A 152 8.36 -1.26 22.76
C GLY A 152 7.96 -1.43 24.23
N GLU A 153 7.72 -0.33 24.96
CA GLU A 153 7.39 -0.34 26.39
C GLU A 153 5.94 -0.77 26.63
N LEU A 154 5.73 -1.93 27.26
CA LEU A 154 4.38 -2.50 27.46
C LEU A 154 3.44 -1.57 28.25
N ASN A 155 3.97 -0.84 29.23
CA ASN A 155 3.20 0.12 30.04
C ASN A 155 2.54 1.22 29.18
N ASP A 156 3.15 1.61 28.06
CA ASP A 156 2.51 2.53 27.12
C ASP A 156 1.30 1.91 26.43
N LEU A 157 1.40 0.65 26.07
CA LEU A 157 0.29 -0.05 25.45
C LEU A 157 -0.86 -0.27 26.43
N GLU A 158 -0.55 -0.57 27.68
CA GLU A 158 -1.53 -0.68 28.76
C GLU A 158 -2.26 0.65 29.00
N LYS A 159 -1.53 1.76 29.06
CA LYS A 159 -2.12 3.11 29.15
C LYS A 159 -2.97 3.45 27.92
N ALA A 160 -2.53 3.06 26.72
CA ALA A 160 -3.30 3.28 25.50
C ALA A 160 -4.67 2.58 25.58
N ILE A 161 -4.68 1.32 26.02
CA ILE A 161 -5.92 0.53 26.21
C ILE A 161 -6.78 1.17 27.32
N GLU A 162 -6.19 1.52 28.47
CA GLU A 162 -6.90 2.16 29.58
C GLU A 162 -7.65 3.43 29.13
N TYR A 163 -6.95 4.36 28.48
CA TYR A 163 -7.55 5.61 28.03
C TYR A 163 -8.59 5.39 26.92
N GLN A 164 -8.34 4.47 25.97
CA GLN A 164 -9.29 4.16 24.89
C GLN A 164 -10.55 3.46 25.42
N SER A 165 -10.43 2.55 26.38
CA SER A 165 -11.58 1.91 27.04
C SER A 165 -12.40 2.92 27.84
N ARG A 166 -11.76 3.84 28.57
CA ARG A 166 -12.46 4.92 29.27
C ARG A 166 -13.15 5.88 28.29
N ALA A 167 -12.51 6.23 27.18
CA ALA A 167 -13.13 7.04 26.13
C ALA A 167 -14.39 6.38 25.56
N LEU A 168 -14.32 5.08 25.28
CA LEU A 168 -15.44 4.30 24.76
C LEU A 168 -16.61 4.26 25.75
N ALA A 169 -16.33 4.03 27.04
CA ALA A 169 -17.36 3.99 28.09
C ALA A 169 -18.09 5.34 28.28
N LEU A 170 -17.45 6.46 27.94
CA LEU A 170 -18.04 7.81 28.01
C LEU A 170 -18.77 8.22 26.73
N THR A 171 -18.68 7.43 25.66
CA THR A 171 -19.21 7.80 24.34
C THR A 171 -20.58 7.16 24.13
N PRO A 172 -21.65 7.94 23.84
CA PRO A 172 -22.96 7.38 23.53
C PRO A 172 -22.95 6.55 22.23
N ASP A 173 -23.82 5.55 22.14
CA ASP A 173 -23.91 4.65 20.97
C ASP A 173 -24.19 5.38 19.64
N SER A 174 -24.87 6.53 19.71
CA SER A 174 -25.20 7.38 18.54
C SER A 174 -24.05 8.30 18.09
N HIS A 175 -22.89 8.25 18.75
CA HIS A 175 -21.81 9.20 18.48
C HIS A 175 -21.13 8.92 17.11
N PRO A 176 -21.00 9.91 16.22
CA PRO A 176 -20.44 9.72 14.87
C PRO A 176 -19.03 9.11 14.82
N HIS A 177 -18.21 9.36 15.85
CA HIS A 177 -16.83 8.86 15.92
C HIS A 177 -16.67 7.55 16.70
N LEU A 178 -17.76 6.91 17.14
CA LEU A 178 -17.70 5.67 17.91
C LEU A 178 -16.93 4.57 17.16
N SER A 179 -17.18 4.43 15.85
CA SER A 179 -16.47 3.44 15.01
C SER A 179 -14.96 3.68 14.94
N ILE A 180 -14.51 4.94 15.02
CA ILE A 180 -13.10 5.31 15.03
C ILE A 180 -12.47 4.93 16.37
N MET A 181 -13.14 5.20 17.49
CA MET A 181 -12.67 4.85 18.83
C MET A 181 -12.51 3.33 19.00
N LEU A 182 -13.51 2.56 18.57
CA LEU A 182 -13.45 1.10 18.52
C LEU A 182 -12.27 0.59 17.68
N SER A 183 -12.00 1.24 16.54
CA SER A 183 -10.84 0.89 15.71
C SER A 183 -9.49 1.15 16.40
N TYR A 184 -9.36 2.22 17.18
CA TYR A 184 -8.15 2.48 17.96
C TYR A 184 -7.95 1.45 19.07
N LEU A 185 -9.02 1.12 19.79
CA LEU A 185 -8.99 0.10 20.85
C LEU A 185 -8.63 -1.29 20.27
N SER A 186 -9.26 -1.68 19.17
CA SER A 186 -8.92 -2.92 18.44
C SER A 186 -7.45 -2.99 18.06
N LYS A 187 -6.93 -1.89 17.51
CA LYS A 187 -5.52 -1.76 17.13
C LYS A 187 -4.59 -1.88 18.35
N SER A 188 -4.94 -1.35 19.51
CA SER A 188 -4.11 -1.48 20.73
C SER A 188 -4.12 -2.90 21.27
N HIS A 189 -5.28 -3.56 21.31
CA HIS A 189 -5.39 -4.97 21.68
C HIS A 189 -4.61 -5.90 20.74
N ASN A 190 -4.70 -5.72 19.42
CA ASN A 190 -3.89 -6.48 18.46
C ASN A 190 -2.38 -6.31 18.72
N SER A 191 -1.91 -5.08 18.97
CA SER A 191 -0.51 -4.85 19.33
C SER A 191 -0.09 -5.52 20.64
N ARG A 192 -1.03 -5.70 21.59
CA ARG A 192 -0.74 -6.37 22.87
C ARG A 192 -0.70 -7.87 22.70
N PHE A 193 -1.61 -8.42 21.90
CA PHE A 193 -1.57 -9.81 21.44
C PHE A 193 -0.25 -10.11 20.72
N GLU A 194 0.19 -9.28 19.77
CA GLU A 194 1.48 -9.46 19.07
C GLU A 194 2.68 -9.51 20.05
N ARG A 195 2.58 -8.82 21.18
CA ARG A 195 3.64 -8.74 22.19
C ARG A 195 3.61 -9.87 23.22
N LEU A 196 2.42 -10.28 23.64
CA LEU A 196 2.24 -11.21 24.77
C LEU A 196 1.71 -12.59 24.36
N GLY A 197 1.04 -12.71 23.21
CA GLY A 197 0.39 -13.94 22.75
C GLY A 197 -0.93 -14.27 23.47
N GLU A 198 -1.47 -13.35 24.25
CA GLU A 198 -2.67 -13.55 25.07
C GLU A 198 -3.94 -13.53 24.23
N LEU A 199 -4.65 -14.67 24.14
CA LEU A 199 -5.83 -14.79 23.26
C LEU A 199 -6.97 -13.82 23.61
N GLY A 200 -7.14 -13.47 24.89
CA GLY A 200 -8.16 -12.51 25.31
C GLY A 200 -7.98 -11.11 24.70
N ASP A 201 -6.76 -10.73 24.30
CA ASP A 201 -6.54 -9.51 23.54
C ASP A 201 -7.01 -9.62 22.10
N LEU A 202 -6.78 -10.77 21.48
CA LEU A 202 -7.22 -11.02 20.12
C LEU A 202 -8.75 -11.05 20.03
N GLU A 203 -9.42 -11.66 21.00
CA GLU A 203 -10.89 -11.66 21.12
C GLU A 203 -11.44 -10.24 21.21
N LYS A 204 -10.88 -9.40 22.11
CA LYS A 204 -11.28 -7.99 22.23
C LYS A 204 -11.02 -7.19 20.97
N ALA A 205 -9.92 -7.47 20.26
CA ALA A 205 -9.62 -6.81 19.01
C ALA A 205 -10.61 -7.17 17.90
N ILE A 206 -11.05 -8.43 17.84
CA ILE A 206 -12.10 -8.92 16.93
C ILE A 206 -13.43 -8.26 17.27
N GLU A 207 -13.86 -8.31 18.55
CA GLU A 207 -15.10 -7.71 19.03
C GLU A 207 -15.18 -6.22 18.65
N CYS A 208 -14.15 -5.45 18.98
CA CYS A 208 -14.09 -4.02 18.65
C CYS A 208 -14.15 -3.77 17.13
N ASN A 209 -13.52 -4.60 16.29
CA ASN A 209 -13.57 -4.42 14.84
C ASN A 209 -14.94 -4.77 14.26
N VAL A 210 -15.59 -5.82 14.76
CA VAL A 210 -16.94 -6.22 14.34
C VAL A 210 -17.93 -5.12 14.69
N CYS A 211 -17.95 -4.64 15.94
CA CYS A 211 -18.80 -3.52 16.33
C CYS A 211 -18.50 -2.24 15.53
N ALA A 212 -17.23 -1.99 15.18
CA ALA A 212 -16.89 -0.85 14.33
C ALA A 212 -17.44 -0.99 12.91
N LEU A 213 -17.46 -2.22 12.35
CA LEU A 213 -18.00 -2.50 11.02
C LEU A 213 -19.53 -2.34 10.98
N GLU A 214 -20.24 -2.72 12.04
CA GLU A 214 -21.70 -2.54 12.15
C GLU A 214 -22.14 -1.06 12.15
N LEU A 215 -21.22 -0.14 12.45
CA LEU A 215 -21.47 1.30 12.51
C LEU A 215 -21.13 2.07 11.23
N ILE A 216 -20.65 1.39 10.18
CA ILE A 216 -20.28 2.05 8.91
C ILE A 216 -21.00 1.43 7.72
N ASP A 217 -21.41 2.26 6.76
CA ASP A 217 -22.04 1.81 5.52
C ASP A 217 -21.05 1.09 4.60
N ASP A 218 -21.54 0.21 3.72
CA ASP A 218 -20.77 -0.61 2.77
C ASP A 218 -19.85 0.19 1.82
N ASP A 219 -20.13 1.48 1.61
CA ASP A 219 -19.34 2.39 0.79
C ASP A 219 -18.26 3.15 1.58
N HIS A 220 -18.10 2.87 2.87
CA HIS A 220 -17.17 3.59 3.72
C HIS A 220 -15.69 3.22 3.40
N PRO A 221 -14.79 4.20 3.17
CA PRO A 221 -13.40 3.93 2.76
C PRO A 221 -12.59 3.03 3.70
N ALA A 222 -12.92 3.00 4.98
CA ALA A 222 -12.23 2.19 5.99
C ALA A 222 -12.60 0.69 5.95
N ILE A 223 -13.65 0.27 5.22
CA ILE A 223 -14.10 -1.14 5.16
C ILE A 223 -12.98 -2.07 4.76
N CYS A 224 -12.23 -1.72 3.71
CA CYS A 224 -11.13 -2.54 3.21
C CYS A 224 -10.10 -2.83 4.30
N GLN A 225 -9.70 -1.78 5.03
CA GLN A 225 -8.70 -1.88 6.09
C GLN A 225 -9.22 -2.68 7.28
N ARG A 226 -10.48 -2.45 7.70
CA ARG A 226 -11.06 -3.13 8.87
C ARG A 226 -11.23 -4.63 8.62
N HIS A 227 -11.76 -5.03 7.46
CA HIS A 227 -11.83 -6.44 7.09
C HIS A 227 -10.45 -7.08 6.94
N PHE A 228 -9.43 -6.35 6.47
CA PHE A 228 -8.08 -6.89 6.43
C PHE A 228 -7.53 -7.19 7.82
N VAL A 229 -7.69 -6.27 8.78
CA VAL A 229 -7.27 -6.49 10.16
C VAL A 229 -8.04 -7.65 10.79
N LEU A 230 -9.36 -7.72 10.56
CA LEU A 230 -10.21 -8.81 11.04
C LEU A 230 -9.77 -10.17 10.46
N ALA A 231 -9.45 -10.21 9.16
CA ALA A 231 -8.97 -11.41 8.50
C ALA A 231 -7.69 -11.95 9.15
N LEU A 232 -6.71 -11.08 9.43
CA LEU A 232 -5.48 -11.45 10.13
C LEU A 232 -5.75 -11.91 11.56
N SER A 233 -6.59 -11.19 12.31
CA SER A 233 -6.93 -11.57 13.68
C SER A 233 -7.56 -12.97 13.73
N TYR A 234 -8.43 -13.31 12.78
CA TYR A 234 -8.98 -14.66 12.67
C TYR A 234 -7.96 -15.73 12.28
N VAL A 235 -6.98 -15.44 11.41
CA VAL A 235 -5.89 -16.38 11.12
C VAL A 235 -5.08 -16.65 12.39
N TYR A 236 -4.70 -15.61 13.12
CA TYR A 236 -3.93 -15.78 14.35
C TYR A 236 -4.71 -16.55 15.41
N TYR A 237 -6.01 -16.31 15.52
CA TYR A 237 -6.87 -17.03 16.45
C TYR A 237 -6.91 -18.53 16.10
N TYR A 238 -7.05 -18.85 14.80
CA TYR A 238 -6.95 -20.22 14.31
C TYR A 238 -5.59 -20.85 14.63
N GLU A 239 -4.48 -20.15 14.40
CA GLU A 239 -3.13 -20.67 14.67
C GLU A 239 -2.91 -21.05 16.14
N HIS A 240 -3.63 -20.43 17.07
CA HIS A 240 -3.55 -20.74 18.50
C HIS A 240 -4.57 -21.78 18.98
N THR A 241 -5.76 -21.81 18.38
CA THR A 241 -6.89 -22.64 18.87
C THR A 241 -7.23 -23.83 17.98
N ASN A 242 -6.71 -23.87 16.75
CA ASN A 242 -7.11 -24.78 15.67
C ASN A 242 -8.62 -24.76 15.34
N SER A 243 -9.31 -23.65 15.63
CA SER A 243 -10.75 -23.49 15.37
C SER A 243 -11.03 -23.14 13.90
N ILE A 244 -11.49 -24.14 13.13
CA ILE A 244 -11.69 -24.02 11.66
C ILE A 244 -12.71 -22.92 11.27
N SER A 245 -13.70 -22.63 12.11
CA SER A 245 -14.71 -21.59 11.81
C SER A 245 -14.07 -20.21 11.58
N HIS A 246 -13.08 -19.85 12.40
CA HIS A 246 -12.36 -18.59 12.27
C HIS A 246 -11.58 -18.51 10.96
N LEU A 247 -11.11 -19.64 10.41
CA LEU A 247 -10.45 -19.65 9.11
C LEU A 247 -11.44 -19.35 7.96
N GLN A 248 -12.71 -19.74 8.10
CA GLN A 248 -13.77 -19.38 7.16
C GLN A 248 -14.12 -17.89 7.25
N ASP A 249 -14.23 -17.35 8.47
CA ASP A 249 -14.48 -15.92 8.71
C ASP A 249 -13.31 -15.06 8.20
N SER A 250 -12.08 -15.57 8.34
CA SER A 250 -10.88 -14.97 7.78
C SER A 250 -10.93 -14.92 6.25
N LEU A 251 -11.28 -16.03 5.59
CA LEU A 251 -11.43 -16.09 4.13
C LEU A 251 -12.48 -15.08 3.64
N HIS A 252 -13.63 -15.01 4.32
CA HIS A 252 -14.68 -14.05 3.99
C HIS A 252 -14.16 -12.60 4.08
N SER A 253 -13.46 -12.27 5.17
CA SER A 253 -12.89 -10.94 5.39
C SER A 253 -11.75 -10.59 4.41
N PHE A 254 -10.91 -11.56 4.03
CA PHE A 254 -9.90 -11.38 2.98
C PHE A 254 -10.54 -11.04 1.63
N ARG A 255 -11.62 -11.73 1.24
CA ARG A 255 -12.35 -11.44 0.01
C ARG A 255 -12.88 -10.00 -0.02
N ILE A 256 -13.53 -9.54 1.05
CA ILE A 256 -14.06 -8.18 1.13
C ILE A 256 -12.93 -7.15 1.05
N SER A 257 -11.87 -7.32 1.83
CA SER A 257 -10.76 -6.36 1.88
C SER A 257 -10.02 -6.19 0.54
N CYS A 258 -9.91 -7.26 -0.25
CA CYS A 258 -9.20 -7.23 -1.53
C CYS A 258 -10.10 -6.86 -2.72
N ARG A 259 -11.40 -7.20 -2.68
CA ARG A 259 -12.32 -7.00 -3.82
C ARG A 259 -13.21 -5.76 -3.72
N SER A 260 -13.21 -5.06 -2.59
CA SER A 260 -13.98 -3.82 -2.44
C SER A 260 -13.55 -2.75 -3.47
N ALA A 261 -14.54 -2.00 -3.96
CA ALA A 261 -14.36 -0.93 -4.94
C ALA A 261 -13.81 0.38 -4.32
N VAL A 262 -13.92 0.55 -3.00
CA VAL A 262 -13.62 1.80 -2.30
C VAL A 262 -12.12 1.90 -1.92
N GLY A 263 -11.40 0.78 -1.91
CA GLY A 263 -10.00 0.72 -1.50
C GLY A 263 -9.00 1.16 -2.58
N ALA A 264 -7.97 1.90 -2.18
CA ALA A 264 -6.85 2.22 -3.06
C ALA A 264 -6.21 0.92 -3.62
N PRO A 265 -5.96 0.81 -4.95
CA PRO A 265 -5.45 -0.43 -5.55
C PRO A 265 -4.17 -0.97 -4.92
N ARG A 266 -3.25 -0.07 -4.53
CA ARG A 266 -2.00 -0.45 -3.85
C ARG A 266 -2.24 -1.11 -2.50
N THR A 267 -3.19 -0.58 -1.73
CA THR A 267 -3.55 -1.13 -0.42
C THR A 267 -4.20 -2.51 -0.59
N ARG A 268 -5.15 -2.64 -1.53
CA ARG A 268 -5.79 -3.93 -1.85
C ARG A 268 -4.77 -4.97 -2.34
N PHE A 269 -3.81 -4.57 -3.16
CA PHE A 269 -2.73 -5.46 -3.61
C PHE A 269 -1.87 -5.96 -2.44
N ARG A 270 -1.51 -5.07 -1.50
CA ARG A 270 -0.77 -5.45 -0.30
C ARG A 270 -1.55 -6.45 0.57
N TYR A 271 -2.87 -6.26 0.71
CA TYR A 271 -3.74 -7.18 1.44
C TYR A 271 -3.85 -8.53 0.75
N ALA A 272 -4.03 -8.56 -0.58
CA ALA A 272 -4.07 -9.78 -1.37
C ALA A 272 -2.75 -10.57 -1.26
N ARG A 273 -1.60 -9.88 -1.23
CA ARG A 273 -0.30 -10.50 -1.01
C ARG A 273 -0.14 -11.12 0.39
N GLN A 274 -0.74 -10.51 1.41
CA GLN A 274 -0.77 -11.11 2.75
C GLN A 274 -1.69 -12.35 2.77
N TRP A 275 -2.83 -12.27 2.08
CA TRP A 275 -3.72 -13.41 1.89
C TRP A 275 -2.98 -14.60 1.23
N THR A 276 -2.19 -14.39 0.17
CA THR A 276 -1.41 -15.47 -0.46
C THR A 276 -0.40 -16.11 0.51
N ILE A 277 0.24 -15.32 1.37
CA ILE A 277 1.18 -15.83 2.38
C ILE A 277 0.46 -16.75 3.37
N HIS A 278 -0.68 -16.34 3.90
CA HIS A 278 -1.45 -17.17 4.83
C HIS A 278 -2.09 -18.38 4.15
N ALA A 279 -2.60 -18.23 2.92
CA ALA A 279 -3.19 -19.31 2.15
C ALA A 279 -2.19 -20.38 1.70
N SER A 280 -0.90 -20.05 1.62
CA SER A 280 0.17 -21.04 1.41
C SER A 280 0.38 -21.98 2.61
N ARG A 281 0.01 -21.53 3.81
CA ARG A 281 0.12 -22.31 5.05
C ARG A 281 -1.19 -23.03 5.39
N HIS A 282 -2.32 -22.43 5.01
CA HIS A 282 -3.66 -22.88 5.39
C HIS A 282 -4.53 -23.05 4.14
N SER A 283 -4.70 -24.29 3.69
CA SER A 283 -5.42 -24.61 2.44
C SER A 283 -6.86 -24.10 2.40
N ALA A 284 -7.52 -24.02 3.56
CA ALA A 284 -8.89 -23.50 3.69
C ALA A 284 -9.02 -22.00 3.35
N LEU A 285 -7.92 -21.24 3.26
CA LEU A 285 -7.92 -19.86 2.77
C LEU A 285 -7.87 -19.75 1.24
N ASN A 286 -7.92 -20.86 0.50
CA ASN A 286 -7.96 -20.91 -0.96
C ASN A 286 -6.81 -20.15 -1.65
N SER A 287 -5.65 -20.78 -1.71
CA SER A 287 -4.43 -20.24 -2.32
C SER A 287 -4.64 -19.79 -3.78
N ILE A 288 -5.37 -20.57 -4.59
CA ILE A 288 -5.64 -20.24 -6.00
C ILE A 288 -6.40 -18.93 -6.12
N GLU A 289 -7.44 -18.75 -5.31
CA GLU A 289 -8.23 -17.52 -5.29
C GLU A 289 -7.43 -16.30 -4.81
N ALA A 290 -6.57 -16.48 -3.81
CA ALA A 290 -5.69 -15.43 -3.30
C ALA A 290 -4.69 -14.97 -4.37
N TYR A 291 -4.06 -15.91 -5.08
CA TYR A 291 -3.13 -15.61 -6.16
C TYR A 291 -3.85 -14.97 -7.35
N GLN A 292 -5.01 -15.47 -7.74
CA GLN A 292 -5.83 -14.86 -8.79
C GLN A 292 -6.12 -13.39 -8.47
N THR A 293 -6.60 -13.12 -7.25
CA THR A 293 -6.93 -11.76 -6.79
C THR A 293 -5.68 -10.86 -6.80
N THR A 294 -4.52 -11.38 -6.40
CA THR A 294 -3.26 -10.63 -6.40
C THR A 294 -2.78 -10.32 -7.82
N ILE A 295 -2.85 -11.30 -8.73
CA ILE A 295 -2.46 -11.17 -10.14
C ILE A 295 -3.40 -10.19 -10.88
N ASP A 296 -4.69 -10.19 -10.59
CA ASP A 296 -5.66 -9.24 -11.17
C ASP A 296 -5.43 -7.80 -10.72
N LEU A 297 -4.93 -7.60 -9.50
CA LEU A 297 -4.56 -6.29 -8.96
C LEU A 297 -3.18 -5.82 -9.41
N LEU A 298 -2.32 -6.71 -9.93
CA LEU A 298 -0.93 -6.42 -10.32
C LEU A 298 -0.81 -5.27 -11.33
N PRO A 299 -1.63 -5.16 -12.40
CA PRO A 299 -1.56 -4.04 -13.34
C PRO A 299 -1.90 -2.69 -12.69
N GLN A 300 -2.81 -2.68 -11.70
CA GLN A 300 -3.18 -1.46 -10.95
C GLN A 300 -2.14 -1.12 -9.88
N PHE A 301 -1.39 -2.10 -9.39
CA PHE A 301 -0.27 -1.90 -8.46
C PHE A 301 0.96 -1.32 -9.17
N ILE A 302 1.37 -1.94 -10.28
CA ILE A 302 2.49 -1.50 -11.15
C ILE A 302 1.94 -0.56 -12.22
N TRP A 303 1.31 0.52 -11.76
CA TRP A 303 0.61 1.43 -12.63
C TRP A 303 1.54 2.45 -13.30
N LEU A 304 1.30 2.76 -14.57
CA LEU A 304 2.10 3.68 -15.39
C LEU A 304 2.12 5.13 -14.84
N GLY A 305 1.12 5.52 -14.05
CA GLY A 305 1.10 6.83 -13.38
C GLY A 305 2.06 6.94 -12.19
N ALA A 306 2.62 5.84 -11.68
CA ALA A 306 3.61 5.90 -10.61
C ALA A 306 4.99 6.34 -11.14
N THR A 307 5.77 6.99 -10.28
CA THR A 307 7.13 7.45 -10.61
C THR A 307 8.02 6.27 -11.02
N ILE A 308 9.02 6.50 -11.88
CA ILE A 308 9.94 5.43 -12.33
C ILE A 308 10.59 4.72 -11.13
N SER A 309 11.04 5.48 -10.13
CA SER A 309 11.67 4.93 -8.92
C SER A 309 10.70 4.10 -8.09
N GLN A 310 9.46 4.55 -7.92
CA GLN A 310 8.43 3.79 -7.21
C GLN A 310 8.12 2.48 -7.96
N ARG A 311 8.02 2.52 -9.29
CA ARG A 311 7.80 1.31 -10.10
C ARG A 311 8.95 0.32 -9.99
N TYR A 312 10.20 0.79 -9.96
CA TYR A 312 11.35 -0.11 -9.72
C TYR A 312 11.27 -0.76 -8.34
N GLN A 313 10.92 -0.01 -7.29
CA GLN A 313 10.73 -0.58 -5.95
C GLN A 313 9.57 -1.59 -5.93
N ASP A 314 8.44 -1.25 -6.54
CA ASP A 314 7.27 -2.12 -6.63
C ASP A 314 7.58 -3.41 -7.38
N LEU A 315 8.31 -3.33 -8.49
CA LEU A 315 8.77 -4.49 -9.26
C LEU A 315 9.66 -5.42 -8.43
N LEU A 316 10.54 -4.86 -7.59
CA LEU A 316 11.33 -5.67 -6.66
C LEU A 316 10.45 -6.39 -5.63
N THR A 317 9.36 -5.76 -5.17
CA THR A 317 8.45 -6.41 -4.21
C THR A 317 7.65 -7.57 -4.80
N VAL A 318 7.48 -7.64 -6.13
CA VAL A 318 6.69 -8.67 -6.81
C VAL A 318 7.52 -9.65 -7.62
N GLN A 319 8.85 -9.62 -7.48
CA GLN A 319 9.78 -10.36 -8.34
C GLN A 319 9.48 -11.85 -8.45
N THR A 320 9.05 -12.49 -7.35
CA THR A 320 8.75 -13.94 -7.30
C THR A 320 7.27 -14.26 -7.50
N LEU A 321 6.39 -13.25 -7.49
CA LEU A 321 4.93 -13.46 -7.42
C LEU A 321 4.41 -14.40 -8.51
N ALA A 322 4.89 -14.23 -9.74
CA ALA A 322 4.47 -15.06 -10.87
C ALA A 322 4.87 -16.54 -10.70
N VAL A 323 6.09 -16.76 -10.21
CA VAL A 323 6.67 -18.08 -9.99
C VAL A 323 5.97 -18.77 -8.82
N ASP A 324 5.75 -18.04 -7.73
CA ASP A 324 5.04 -18.53 -6.53
C ASP A 324 3.59 -18.91 -6.89
N ALA A 325 2.91 -18.05 -7.67
CA ALA A 325 1.55 -18.29 -8.14
C ALA A 325 1.48 -19.52 -9.07
N ALA A 326 2.39 -19.62 -10.03
CA ALA A 326 2.45 -20.76 -10.95
C ALA A 326 2.74 -22.07 -10.21
N ALA A 327 3.63 -22.05 -9.22
CA ALA A 327 3.90 -23.22 -8.38
C ALA A 327 2.65 -23.66 -7.61
N ALA A 328 1.90 -22.73 -7.03
CA ALA A 328 0.64 -23.02 -6.36
C ALA A 328 -0.40 -23.64 -7.31
N ALA A 329 -0.56 -23.09 -8.52
CA ALA A 329 -1.44 -23.64 -9.54
C ALA A 329 -1.02 -25.05 -9.99
N ILE A 330 0.28 -25.31 -10.16
CA ILE A 330 0.81 -26.63 -10.50
C ILE A 330 0.52 -27.65 -9.39
N VAL A 331 0.67 -27.28 -8.11
CA VAL A 331 0.32 -28.15 -6.97
C VAL A 331 -1.17 -28.53 -7.01
N SER A 332 -2.03 -27.61 -7.43
CA SER A 332 -3.47 -27.85 -7.61
C SER A 332 -3.86 -28.50 -8.94
N ALA A 333 -2.89 -28.92 -9.77
CA ALA A 333 -3.09 -29.46 -11.11
C ALA A 333 -3.79 -28.51 -12.11
N GLU A 334 -3.77 -27.20 -11.84
CA GLU A 334 -4.34 -26.14 -12.68
C GLU A 334 -3.27 -25.59 -13.65
N TYR A 335 -2.76 -26.45 -14.53
CA TYR A 335 -1.59 -26.14 -15.38
C TYR A 335 -1.83 -25.00 -16.38
N ALA A 336 -3.05 -24.93 -16.93
CA ALA A 336 -3.46 -23.84 -17.80
C ALA A 336 -3.38 -22.49 -17.07
N LEU A 337 -3.89 -22.43 -15.84
CA LEU A 337 -3.88 -21.24 -15.01
C LEU A 337 -2.46 -20.81 -14.63
N ALA A 338 -1.60 -21.78 -14.31
CA ALA A 338 -0.18 -21.53 -14.03
C ALA A 338 0.49 -20.79 -15.20
N LEU A 339 0.24 -21.23 -16.43
CA LEU A 339 0.77 -20.61 -17.63
C LEU A 339 0.19 -19.21 -17.87
N GLU A 340 -1.12 -19.04 -17.66
CA GLU A 340 -1.77 -17.73 -17.78
C GLU A 340 -1.21 -16.71 -16.78
N TRP A 341 -0.92 -17.11 -15.54
CA TRP A 341 -0.33 -16.22 -14.54
C TRP A 341 1.12 -15.85 -14.85
N LEU A 342 1.93 -16.80 -15.34
CA LEU A 342 3.29 -16.51 -15.79
C LEU A 342 3.28 -15.48 -16.93
N GLU A 343 2.43 -15.69 -17.94
CA GLU A 343 2.31 -14.78 -19.06
C GLU A 343 1.72 -13.43 -18.66
N ASN A 344 0.74 -13.40 -17.74
CA ASN A 344 0.19 -12.16 -17.22
C ASN A 344 1.26 -11.29 -16.55
N ALA A 345 1.95 -11.85 -15.57
CA ALA A 345 2.98 -11.13 -14.84
C ALA A 345 4.13 -10.71 -15.77
N ARG A 346 4.54 -11.58 -16.70
CA ARG A 346 5.52 -11.24 -17.73
C ARG A 346 5.04 -10.08 -18.59
N CYS A 347 3.78 -10.08 -19.04
CA CYS A 347 3.20 -8.99 -19.82
C CYS A 347 3.17 -7.68 -19.02
N VAL A 348 2.80 -7.69 -17.74
CA VAL A 348 2.83 -6.49 -16.89
C VAL A 348 4.24 -5.95 -16.76
N VAL A 349 5.23 -6.79 -16.46
CA VAL A 349 6.64 -6.37 -16.33
C VAL A 349 7.22 -5.88 -17.66
N TRP A 350 6.93 -6.57 -18.77
CA TRP A 350 7.47 -6.25 -20.10
C TRP A 350 6.82 -5.02 -20.74
N ASN A 351 5.50 -4.83 -20.57
CA ASN A 351 4.82 -3.62 -21.04
C ASN A 351 5.40 -2.35 -20.41
N GLN A 352 5.98 -2.45 -19.21
CA GLN A 352 6.67 -1.36 -18.52
C GLN A 352 8.08 -1.11 -19.05
N HIS A 353 8.79 -2.15 -19.50
CA HIS A 353 10.18 -2.04 -19.97
C HIS A 353 10.29 -1.64 -21.45
N LEU A 354 9.29 -2.00 -22.27
CA LEU A 354 9.37 -1.85 -23.74
C LEU A 354 8.42 -0.80 -24.34
N MET A 355 7.65 -0.06 -23.53
CA MET A 355 6.73 0.98 -24.00
C MET A 355 5.91 0.53 -25.23
N LEU A 356 4.89 -0.31 -24.99
CA LEU A 356 3.65 -0.40 -25.78
C LEU A 356 3.76 -0.32 -27.33
N ARG A 357 4.76 -0.92 -27.99
CA ARG A 357 4.78 -0.86 -29.46
C ARG A 357 3.66 -1.70 -30.11
N SER A 358 3.66 -3.01 -29.87
CA SER A 358 2.81 -3.92 -30.67
C SER A 358 1.28 -3.70 -30.58
N PRO A 359 0.63 -3.62 -29.40
CA PRO A 359 -0.82 -3.50 -29.33
C PRO A 359 -1.32 -2.10 -29.72
N LEU A 360 -0.55 -1.06 -29.36
CA LEU A 360 -0.93 0.32 -29.66
C LEU A 360 -0.82 0.60 -31.16
N ASP A 361 0.15 0.01 -31.87
CA ASP A 361 0.30 0.12 -33.33
C ASP A 361 -0.90 -0.51 -34.07
N GLN A 362 -1.42 -1.63 -33.57
CA GLN A 362 -2.63 -2.26 -34.11
C GLN A 362 -3.89 -1.40 -33.85
N LEU A 363 -4.00 -0.84 -32.63
CA LEU A 363 -5.08 0.08 -32.30
C LEU A 363 -4.97 1.40 -33.09
N GLN A 364 -3.74 1.90 -33.33
CA GLN A 364 -3.48 3.09 -34.12
C GLN A 364 -3.89 2.89 -35.59
N SER A 365 -3.68 1.69 -36.12
CA SER A 365 -4.02 1.35 -37.51
C SER A 365 -5.53 1.26 -37.74
N SER A 366 -6.30 0.84 -36.73
CA SER A 366 -7.76 0.62 -36.85
C SER A 366 -8.60 1.75 -36.25
N HIS A 367 -8.17 2.32 -35.11
CA HIS A 367 -8.87 3.33 -34.32
C HIS A 367 -7.91 4.45 -33.85
N PRO A 368 -7.38 5.25 -34.80
CA PRO A 368 -6.30 6.22 -34.54
C PRO A 368 -6.65 7.27 -33.49
N ALA A 369 -7.90 7.72 -33.42
CA ALA A 369 -8.33 8.71 -32.42
C ALA A 369 -8.25 8.17 -30.98
N LEU A 370 -8.69 6.92 -30.76
CA LEU A 370 -8.65 6.27 -29.46
C LEU A 370 -7.20 5.97 -29.05
N ALA A 371 -6.39 5.45 -29.97
CA ALA A 371 -4.97 5.19 -29.73
C ALA A 371 -4.19 6.48 -29.40
N THR A 372 -4.46 7.57 -30.11
CA THR A 372 -3.85 8.88 -29.86
C THR A 372 -4.26 9.43 -28.49
N ARG A 373 -5.55 9.35 -28.13
CA ARG A 373 -6.01 9.81 -26.80
C ARG A 373 -5.42 8.95 -25.68
N LEU A 374 -5.37 7.63 -25.84
CA LEU A 374 -4.74 6.73 -24.89
C LEU A 374 -3.26 7.11 -24.70
N LYS A 375 -2.52 7.32 -25.80
CA LYS A 375 -1.12 7.73 -25.77
C LYS A 375 -0.89 9.06 -25.04
N ILE A 376 -1.70 10.08 -25.36
CA ILE A 376 -1.62 11.39 -24.70
C ILE A 376 -1.89 11.27 -23.21
N VAL A 377 -2.94 10.55 -22.81
CA VAL A 377 -3.29 10.37 -21.39
C VAL A 377 -2.20 9.57 -20.67
N THR A 378 -1.60 8.56 -21.31
CA THR A 378 -0.46 7.82 -20.75
C THR A 378 0.79 8.70 -20.60
N GLU A 379 1.10 9.56 -21.58
CA GLU A 379 2.21 10.52 -21.50
C GLU A 379 1.95 11.59 -20.43
N GLN A 380 0.73 12.12 -20.31
CA GLN A 380 0.33 13.07 -19.26
C GLN A 380 0.40 12.43 -17.87
N LEU A 381 -0.07 11.18 -17.71
CA LEU A 381 0.09 10.41 -16.49
C LEU A 381 1.56 10.17 -16.13
N HIS A 382 2.40 9.94 -17.14
CA HIS A 382 3.84 9.76 -16.94
C HIS A 382 4.51 11.04 -16.47
N ASN A 383 4.20 12.16 -17.11
CA ASN A 383 4.77 13.47 -16.79
C ASN A 383 4.28 13.99 -15.43
N ALA A 384 2.99 13.83 -15.11
CA ALA A 384 2.45 14.16 -13.79
C ALA A 384 3.12 13.35 -12.66
N GLY A 385 3.51 12.09 -12.94
CA GLY A 385 4.31 11.28 -12.02
C GLY A 385 5.78 11.70 -11.91
N SER A 386 6.34 12.41 -12.89
CA SER A 386 7.71 12.92 -12.85
C SER A 386 7.79 14.31 -12.22
N GLU A 387 6.81 15.18 -12.49
CA GLU A 387 6.66 16.51 -11.88
C GLU A 387 6.41 16.43 -10.38
N SER A 388 5.79 15.34 -9.89
CA SER A 388 5.69 15.05 -8.44
C SER A 388 7.05 15.00 -7.72
N ARG A 389 8.18 14.73 -8.43
CA ARG A 389 9.54 14.80 -7.85
C ARG A 389 10.15 16.20 -7.85
N GLU A 390 9.83 17.03 -8.84
CA GLU A 390 10.24 18.46 -8.83
C GLU A 390 9.39 19.26 -7.83
N ALA A 391 8.11 18.88 -7.66
CA ALA A 391 7.23 19.35 -6.59
C ALA A 391 7.68 18.90 -5.20
N MET A 392 8.12 17.63 -5.03
CA MET A 392 8.72 17.13 -3.78
C MET A 392 9.98 17.90 -3.34
N LEU A 393 10.66 18.56 -4.27
CA LEU A 393 11.82 19.41 -4.00
C LEU A 393 11.43 20.88 -3.79
N SER A 394 10.20 21.28 -4.08
CA SER A 394 9.73 22.68 -4.06
C SER A 394 8.66 23.01 -3.00
N SER A 395 8.30 22.09 -2.09
CA SER A 395 7.55 22.39 -0.86
C SER A 395 6.21 23.14 -1.11
N ASP A 396 5.39 22.64 -2.03
CA ASP A 396 4.06 23.23 -2.29
C ASP A 396 2.98 22.15 -2.34
N LEU A 397 2.35 21.86 -1.19
CA LEU A 397 1.29 20.84 -1.08
C LEU A 397 0.01 21.18 -1.89
N MET A 398 -0.22 22.44 -2.28
CA MET A 398 -1.34 22.78 -3.19
C MET A 398 -1.10 22.26 -4.60
N ALA A 399 0.15 22.35 -5.07
CA ALA A 399 0.56 21.70 -6.29
C ALA A 399 0.43 20.18 -6.15
N GLU A 400 0.75 19.59 -5.00
CA GLU A 400 0.61 18.14 -4.77
C GLU A 400 -0.83 17.64 -4.78
N GLU A 401 -1.78 18.33 -4.12
CA GLU A 401 -3.19 17.92 -4.13
C GLU A 401 -3.84 18.16 -5.50
N MET A 402 -3.50 19.25 -6.19
CA MET A 402 -3.93 19.47 -7.58
C MET A 402 -3.33 18.44 -8.53
N VAL A 403 -2.04 18.11 -8.39
CA VAL A 403 -1.37 17.05 -9.15
C VAL A 403 -1.99 15.70 -8.83
N ALA A 404 -2.31 15.39 -7.56
CA ALA A 404 -2.96 14.15 -7.16
C ALA A 404 -4.43 14.05 -7.62
N GLN A 405 -5.16 15.17 -7.68
CA GLN A 405 -6.52 15.23 -8.22
C GLN A 405 -6.50 15.08 -9.75
N GLU A 406 -5.60 15.77 -10.43
CA GLU A 406 -5.41 15.66 -11.88
C GLU A 406 -4.93 14.25 -12.25
N HIS A 407 -4.05 13.66 -11.46
CA HIS A 407 -3.59 12.28 -11.60
C HIS A 407 -4.74 11.28 -11.41
N ARG A 408 -5.60 11.48 -10.40
CA ARG A 408 -6.83 10.69 -10.22
C ARG A 408 -7.80 10.84 -11.41
N ARG A 409 -7.94 12.06 -11.96
CA ARG A 409 -8.79 12.34 -13.13
C ARG A 409 -8.27 11.62 -14.36
N LEU A 410 -6.97 11.75 -14.66
CA LEU A 410 -6.31 11.08 -15.77
C LEU A 410 -6.32 9.55 -15.63
N ALA A 411 -6.22 9.01 -14.40
CA ALA A 411 -6.35 7.57 -14.14
C ALA A 411 -7.74 7.04 -14.50
N LYS A 412 -8.80 7.72 -14.04
CA LYS A 412 -10.19 7.38 -14.41
C LYS A 412 -10.41 7.47 -15.91
N GLU A 413 -9.83 8.48 -16.55
CA GLU A 413 -9.91 8.64 -18.00
C GLU A 413 -9.19 7.49 -18.72
N HIS A 414 -7.98 7.12 -18.28
CA HIS A 414 -7.25 5.98 -18.80
C HIS A 414 -8.04 4.67 -18.70
N ASP A 415 -8.65 4.38 -17.54
CA ASP A 415 -9.48 3.17 -17.35
C ASP A 415 -10.73 3.17 -18.23
N LYS A 416 -11.34 4.33 -18.43
CA LYS A 416 -12.46 4.50 -19.37
C LYS A 416 -12.03 4.22 -20.81
N LEU A 417 -10.87 4.73 -21.23
CA LEU A 417 -10.33 4.52 -22.57
C LEU A 417 -9.94 3.05 -22.81
N LEU A 418 -9.38 2.36 -21.81
CA LEU A 418 -9.12 0.92 -21.88
C LEU A 418 -10.40 0.11 -22.01
N THR A 419 -11.44 0.47 -21.23
CA THR A 419 -12.75 -0.17 -21.33
C THR A 419 -13.35 0.05 -22.72
N GLN A 420 -13.24 1.25 -23.28
CA GLN A 420 -13.68 1.53 -24.66
C GLN A 420 -12.91 0.71 -25.69
N ALA A 421 -11.58 0.64 -25.60
CA ALA A 421 -10.76 -0.16 -26.51
C ALA A 421 -11.19 -1.64 -26.52
N ARG A 422 -11.55 -2.17 -25.35
CA ARG A 422 -11.98 -3.57 -25.18
C ARG A 422 -13.40 -3.86 -25.69
N THR A 423 -14.18 -2.84 -26.04
CA THR A 423 -15.49 -3.06 -26.71
C THR A 423 -15.36 -3.17 -28.23
N LEU A 424 -14.17 -2.93 -28.79
CA LEU A 424 -13.93 -3.00 -30.22
C LEU A 424 -13.66 -4.45 -30.67
N PRO A 425 -14.14 -4.85 -31.87
CA PRO A 425 -13.92 -6.19 -32.38
C PRO A 425 -12.42 -6.46 -32.60
N ASN A 426 -11.94 -7.62 -32.14
CA ASN A 426 -10.54 -8.06 -32.09
C ASN A 426 -9.66 -7.36 -31.03
N PHE A 427 -10.23 -6.50 -30.19
CA PHE A 427 -9.54 -5.81 -29.10
C PHE A 427 -10.11 -6.18 -27.73
N GLU A 428 -10.92 -7.23 -27.62
CA GLU A 428 -11.56 -7.70 -26.38
C GLU A 428 -10.51 -8.00 -25.29
N ASP A 429 -9.34 -8.48 -25.73
CA ASP A 429 -8.16 -8.77 -24.90
C ASP A 429 -7.12 -7.64 -24.91
N PHE A 430 -7.47 -6.42 -25.34
CA PHE A 430 -6.52 -5.30 -25.40
C PHE A 430 -5.94 -5.00 -24.02
N LEU A 431 -4.61 -5.16 -23.92
CA LEU A 431 -3.85 -5.08 -22.67
C LEU A 431 -4.45 -5.96 -21.54
N ARG A 432 -5.03 -7.11 -21.90
CA ARG A 432 -5.42 -8.16 -20.97
C ARG A 432 -4.39 -9.30 -20.99
N PRO A 433 -4.37 -10.13 -19.94
CA PRO A 433 -3.52 -11.32 -19.90
C PRO A 433 -3.81 -12.24 -21.08
N ILE A 434 -2.76 -12.79 -21.70
CA ILE A 434 -2.92 -13.78 -22.77
C ILE A 434 -3.51 -15.05 -22.17
N LYS A 435 -4.62 -15.51 -22.74
CA LYS A 435 -5.25 -16.78 -22.39
C LYS A 435 -4.52 -17.97 -23.00
N VAL A 436 -4.52 -19.11 -22.31
CA VAL A 436 -3.80 -20.31 -22.75
C VAL A 436 -4.25 -20.77 -24.15
N ALA A 437 -5.53 -20.58 -24.48
CA ALA A 437 -6.10 -20.92 -25.78
C ALA A 437 -5.35 -20.25 -26.95
N ARG A 438 -4.86 -19.02 -26.77
CA ARG A 438 -4.05 -18.32 -27.79
C ARG A 438 -2.65 -18.90 -27.92
N LEU A 439 -2.06 -19.36 -26.80
CA LEU A 439 -0.75 -20.02 -26.81
C LEU A 439 -0.84 -21.38 -27.52
N ILE A 440 -1.89 -22.16 -27.23
CA ILE A 440 -2.18 -23.43 -27.90
C ILE A 440 -2.39 -23.21 -29.41
N GLY A 441 -3.18 -22.20 -29.81
CA GLY A 441 -3.39 -21.86 -31.21
C GLY A 441 -2.12 -21.44 -31.97
N SER A 442 -1.04 -21.10 -31.25
CA SER A 442 0.25 -20.71 -31.82
C SER A 442 1.25 -21.89 -31.94
N THR A 443 0.88 -23.09 -31.52
CA THR A 443 1.76 -24.30 -31.50
C THR A 443 2.02 -24.92 -32.87
N GLY A 444 1.48 -24.35 -33.96
CA GLY A 444 1.72 -24.83 -35.33
C GLY A 444 3.20 -24.87 -35.76
N HIS A 445 4.09 -24.27 -34.96
CA HIS A 445 5.54 -24.19 -35.21
C HIS A 445 6.41 -25.08 -34.30
N GLY A 446 5.81 -25.89 -33.42
CA GLY A 446 6.53 -26.79 -32.50
C GLY A 446 6.05 -26.71 -31.05
N PRO A 447 6.56 -27.59 -30.16
CA PRO A 447 6.17 -27.60 -28.76
C PRO A 447 6.62 -26.32 -28.03
N ILE A 448 5.79 -25.83 -27.13
CA ILE A 448 6.11 -24.71 -26.24
C ILE A 448 6.40 -25.28 -24.86
N ILE A 449 7.58 -24.99 -24.32
CA ILE A 449 8.02 -25.44 -23.00
C ILE A 449 8.30 -24.20 -22.15
N VAL A 450 7.62 -24.11 -21.01
CA VAL A 450 7.81 -23.04 -20.02
C VAL A 450 8.33 -23.66 -18.73
N ILE A 451 9.51 -23.23 -18.29
CA ILE A 451 10.11 -23.71 -17.04
C ILE A 451 9.71 -22.77 -15.91
N ASN A 452 9.05 -23.30 -14.90
CA ASN A 452 8.84 -22.63 -13.62
C ASN A 452 9.84 -23.16 -12.60
N CYS A 453 10.61 -22.26 -11.98
CA CYS A 453 11.61 -22.63 -10.99
C CYS A 453 11.35 -21.86 -9.70
N ASP A 454 10.54 -22.47 -8.84
CA ASP A 454 10.18 -21.99 -7.52
C ASP A 454 11.25 -22.37 -6.48
N LYS A 455 11.17 -21.79 -5.28
CA LYS A 455 12.05 -22.12 -4.16
C LYS A 455 12.02 -23.61 -3.79
N ASP A 456 10.85 -24.25 -3.89
CA ASP A 456 10.64 -25.60 -3.37
C ASP A 456 10.53 -26.65 -4.49
N ARG A 457 10.30 -26.23 -5.74
CA ARG A 457 10.10 -27.13 -6.88
C ARG A 457 10.51 -26.51 -8.21
N CYS A 458 10.86 -27.36 -9.18
CA CYS A 458 11.03 -26.96 -10.57
C CYS A 458 10.19 -27.84 -11.48
N ASP A 459 9.54 -27.21 -12.46
CA ASP A 459 8.59 -27.85 -13.34
C ASP A 459 8.70 -27.33 -14.76
N ALA A 460 8.48 -28.21 -15.74
CA ALA A 460 8.24 -27.85 -17.12
C ALA A 460 6.75 -27.96 -17.43
N LEU A 461 6.13 -26.84 -17.83
CA LEU A 461 4.82 -26.80 -18.45
C LEU A 461 4.99 -26.93 -19.96
N ILE A 462 4.32 -27.91 -20.57
CA ILE A 462 4.54 -28.34 -21.94
C ILE A 462 3.23 -28.27 -22.69
N ILE A 463 3.22 -27.54 -23.81
CA ILE A 463 2.14 -27.53 -24.79
C ILE A 463 2.63 -28.22 -26.05
N LEU A 464 1.97 -29.32 -26.43
CA LEU A 464 2.29 -30.07 -27.64
C LEU A 464 1.43 -29.62 -28.81
N PRO A 465 1.97 -29.61 -30.05
CA PRO A 465 1.19 -29.29 -31.23
C PRO A 465 0.01 -30.25 -31.38
N GLY A 466 -1.20 -29.71 -31.49
CA GLY A 466 -2.43 -30.48 -31.67
C GLY A 466 -3.10 -30.96 -30.37
N GLU A 467 -2.48 -30.79 -29.21
CA GLU A 467 -3.12 -31.02 -27.91
C GLU A 467 -3.84 -29.75 -27.41
N SER A 468 -5.00 -29.92 -26.78
CA SER A 468 -5.73 -28.82 -26.12
C SER A 468 -5.29 -28.55 -24.69
N ASP A 469 -4.51 -29.47 -24.10
CA ASP A 469 -4.22 -29.49 -22.67
C ASP A 469 -2.75 -29.19 -22.40
N VAL A 470 -2.49 -28.56 -21.25
CA VAL A 470 -1.13 -28.28 -20.79
C VAL A 470 -0.65 -29.44 -19.92
N SER A 471 0.54 -29.94 -20.20
CA SER A 471 1.15 -31.03 -19.45
C SER A 471 2.20 -30.52 -18.48
N ASN A 472 2.38 -31.19 -17.35
CA ASN A 472 3.40 -30.88 -16.36
C ASN A 472 4.43 -32.02 -16.26
N LEU A 473 5.71 -31.64 -16.18
CA LEU A 473 6.82 -32.52 -15.86
C LEU A 473 7.59 -31.94 -14.68
N SER A 474 7.65 -32.68 -13.57
CA SER A 474 8.48 -32.32 -12.42
C SER A 474 9.96 -32.57 -12.71
N LEU A 475 10.81 -31.60 -12.36
CA LEU A 475 12.27 -31.60 -12.57
C LEU A 475 12.99 -31.54 -11.22
N PRO A 476 12.99 -32.63 -10.42
CA PRO A 476 13.51 -32.61 -9.05
C PRO A 476 15.03 -32.34 -8.97
N ASP A 477 15.76 -32.65 -10.04
CA ASP A 477 17.21 -32.46 -10.10
C ASP A 477 17.60 -31.01 -10.43
N PHE A 478 16.66 -30.13 -10.79
CA PHE A 478 16.93 -28.73 -11.08
C PHE A 478 16.28 -27.80 -10.05
N SER A 479 17.01 -26.79 -9.59
CA SER A 479 16.55 -25.89 -8.51
C SER A 479 16.89 -24.43 -8.80
N ALA A 480 16.24 -23.51 -8.09
CA ALA A 480 16.50 -22.07 -8.22
C ALA A 480 17.96 -21.72 -7.85
N ASN A 481 18.60 -22.50 -6.96
CA ASN A 481 20.03 -22.36 -6.65
C ASN A 481 20.88 -22.78 -7.85
N LYS A 482 20.62 -23.95 -8.45
CA LYS A 482 21.32 -24.40 -9.67
C LYS A 482 21.15 -23.42 -10.83
N ALA A 483 19.96 -22.83 -11.00
CA ALA A 483 19.72 -21.79 -12.00
C ALA A 483 20.57 -20.52 -11.74
N ARG A 484 20.67 -20.09 -10.47
CA ARG A 484 21.53 -18.95 -10.07
C ARG A 484 23.02 -19.26 -10.24
N ASP A 485 23.45 -20.47 -9.92
CA ASP A 485 24.82 -20.93 -10.09
C ASP A 485 25.20 -20.97 -11.58
N ALA A 486 24.34 -21.57 -12.42
CA ALA A 486 24.52 -21.60 -13.86
C ALA A 486 24.60 -20.17 -14.45
N ARG A 487 23.71 -19.26 -14.02
CA ARG A 487 23.79 -17.84 -14.41
C ARG A 487 25.11 -17.21 -14.00
N SER A 488 25.53 -17.38 -12.74
CA SER A 488 26.78 -16.82 -12.22
C SER A 488 28.00 -17.34 -12.97
N MET A 489 28.03 -18.63 -13.29
CA MET A 489 29.08 -19.28 -14.07
C MET A 489 29.14 -18.75 -15.50
N ILE A 490 27.97 -18.57 -16.14
CA ILE A 490 27.84 -17.99 -17.48
C ILE A 490 28.32 -16.53 -17.46
N GLU A 491 27.79 -15.68 -16.57
CA GLU A 491 28.15 -14.27 -16.44
C GLU A 491 29.65 -14.09 -16.18
N SER A 492 30.22 -14.88 -15.26
CA SER A 492 31.65 -14.84 -14.94
C SER A 492 32.51 -15.29 -16.11
N SER A 493 32.05 -16.26 -16.91
CA SER A 493 32.75 -16.67 -18.13
C SER A 493 32.70 -15.59 -19.21
N LEU A 494 31.53 -14.96 -19.42
CA LEU A 494 31.35 -13.88 -20.39
C LEU A 494 32.20 -12.64 -20.03
N LYS A 495 32.25 -12.27 -18.74
CA LYS A 495 33.08 -11.17 -18.24
C LYS A 495 34.57 -11.41 -18.50
N ARG A 496 35.07 -12.62 -18.22
CA ARG A 496 36.48 -13.00 -18.47
C ARG A 496 36.86 -12.99 -19.95
N GLN A 497 35.92 -13.27 -20.84
CA GLN A 497 36.14 -13.21 -22.29
C GLN A 497 36.05 -11.79 -22.88
N GLY A 498 35.68 -10.78 -22.07
CA GLY A 498 35.53 -9.40 -22.52
C GLY A 498 34.34 -9.17 -23.45
N LEU A 499 33.34 -10.06 -23.46
CA LEU A 499 32.14 -9.95 -24.29
C LEU A 499 31.14 -8.97 -23.64
N ARG A 500 31.34 -7.66 -23.91
CA ARG A 500 30.46 -6.49 -23.69
C ARG A 500 29.52 -6.52 -22.46
N GLU A 501 29.91 -5.80 -21.40
CA GLU A 501 28.97 -4.89 -20.70
C GLU A 501 29.01 -3.53 -21.42
N ARG A 502 27.86 -2.87 -21.56
CA ARG A 502 27.64 -1.59 -22.29
C ARG A 502 28.86 -0.64 -22.28
N GLY A 503 29.69 -0.69 -23.33
CA GLY A 503 30.69 0.34 -23.65
C GLY A 503 32.07 0.24 -23.00
N VAL A 504 32.35 -0.70 -22.09
CA VAL A 504 33.67 -0.81 -21.42
C VAL A 504 34.35 -2.13 -21.78
N ARG A 505 35.53 -2.06 -22.43
CA ARG A 505 36.38 -3.24 -22.69
C ARG A 505 37.16 -3.57 -21.42
N VAL A 506 36.78 -4.65 -20.76
CA VAL A 506 37.58 -5.26 -19.67
C VAL A 506 38.72 -6.08 -20.29
N ARG A 507 39.91 -6.02 -19.68
CA ARG A 507 41.14 -6.70 -20.15
C ARG A 507 40.92 -8.22 -20.19
N GLN A 508 41.23 -8.86 -21.31
CA GLN A 508 41.14 -10.32 -21.48
C GLN A 508 42.12 -11.04 -20.55
N GLU A 509 41.62 -11.95 -19.72
CA GLU A 509 42.43 -12.96 -19.03
C GLU A 509 42.29 -14.28 -19.76
N LEU A 510 43.39 -14.78 -20.33
CA LEU A 510 43.44 -16.07 -21.03
C LEU A 510 43.44 -17.21 -20.00
N GLY A 511 42.26 -17.81 -19.76
CA GLY A 511 42.08 -18.95 -18.87
C GLY A 511 40.79 -19.73 -19.18
N VAL A 512 40.83 -21.05 -18.96
CA VAL A 512 39.90 -22.09 -19.45
C VAL A 512 38.41 -21.78 -19.18
N THR A 513 37.59 -21.98 -20.22
CA THR A 513 36.11 -21.84 -20.30
C THR A 513 35.32 -22.93 -19.55
N GLU A 514 35.87 -23.49 -18.47
CA GLU A 514 35.24 -24.61 -17.75
C GLU A 514 33.89 -24.23 -17.14
N GLY A 515 33.75 -23.00 -16.64
CA GLY A 515 32.51 -22.53 -16.02
C GLY A 515 31.33 -22.52 -16.99
N PHE A 516 31.51 -22.07 -18.24
CA PHE A 516 30.42 -22.05 -19.22
C PHE A 516 30.00 -23.45 -19.66
N LYS A 517 30.99 -24.34 -19.92
CA LYS A 517 30.73 -25.74 -20.28
C LYS A 517 30.04 -26.50 -19.15
N SER A 518 30.47 -26.28 -17.90
CA SER A 518 29.87 -26.89 -16.72
C SER A 518 28.43 -26.40 -16.49
N ALA A 519 28.17 -25.10 -16.66
CA ALA A 519 26.81 -24.55 -16.61
C ALA A 519 25.89 -25.16 -17.67
N LEU A 520 26.35 -25.27 -18.93
CA LEU A 520 25.58 -25.92 -19.99
C LEU A 520 25.39 -27.42 -19.72
N GLY A 521 26.39 -28.11 -19.17
CA GLY A 521 26.27 -29.52 -18.79
C GLY A 521 25.21 -29.74 -17.71
N MET A 522 25.18 -28.87 -16.70
CA MET A 522 24.14 -28.86 -15.65
C MET A 522 22.75 -28.62 -16.25
N ILE A 523 22.58 -27.57 -17.05
CA ILE A 523 21.30 -27.25 -17.72
C ILE A 523 20.86 -28.41 -18.63
N TRP A 524 21.80 -29.03 -19.35
CA TRP A 524 21.50 -30.15 -20.24
C TRP A 524 21.00 -31.38 -19.47
N ASN A 525 21.75 -31.82 -18.47
CA ASN A 525 21.45 -33.05 -17.75
C ASN A 525 20.21 -32.93 -16.85
N ASP A 526 20.07 -31.79 -16.16
CA ASP A 526 19.08 -31.64 -15.10
C ASP A 526 17.77 -31.02 -15.61
N LEU A 527 17.76 -30.38 -16.78
CA LEU A 527 16.60 -29.65 -17.31
C LEU A 527 16.25 -30.01 -18.77
N VAL A 528 17.19 -29.90 -19.71
CA VAL A 528 16.87 -30.05 -21.14
C VAL A 528 16.59 -31.51 -21.50
N LYS A 529 17.50 -32.42 -21.14
CA LYS A 529 17.39 -33.85 -21.47
C LYS A 529 16.11 -34.48 -20.90
N PRO A 530 15.78 -34.33 -19.59
CA PRO A 530 14.53 -34.89 -19.05
C PRO A 530 13.28 -34.40 -19.78
N THR A 531 13.27 -33.12 -20.16
CA THR A 531 12.15 -32.51 -20.89
C THR A 531 12.02 -33.06 -22.32
N LEU A 532 13.13 -33.25 -23.02
CA LEU A 532 13.13 -33.85 -24.36
C LEU A 532 12.75 -35.34 -24.34
N ASP A 533 13.21 -36.10 -23.35
CA ASP A 533 12.89 -37.52 -23.19
C ASP A 533 11.38 -37.71 -22.92
N PHE A 534 10.78 -36.83 -22.09
CA PHE A 534 9.34 -36.78 -21.87
C PHE A 534 8.55 -36.46 -23.15
N TRP A 535 9.03 -35.49 -23.94
CA TRP A 535 8.41 -35.15 -25.21
C TRP A 535 8.45 -36.31 -26.22
N ALA A 536 9.61 -36.98 -26.35
CA ALA A 536 9.80 -38.10 -27.26
C ALA A 536 8.87 -39.28 -26.93
N THR A 537 8.68 -39.58 -25.65
CA THR A 537 7.80 -40.67 -25.21
C THR A 537 6.32 -40.42 -25.51
N ARG A 538 5.85 -39.17 -25.41
CA ARG A 538 4.46 -38.81 -25.76
C ARG A 538 4.19 -38.76 -27.26
N CYS A 539 5.14 -38.27 -28.08
CA CYS A 539 4.96 -38.26 -29.53
C CYS A 539 4.76 -39.66 -30.13
N VAL A 540 5.42 -40.67 -29.53
CA VAL A 540 5.28 -42.08 -29.93
C VAL A 540 3.90 -42.65 -29.57
N GLN A 541 3.21 -42.11 -28.56
CA GLN A 541 1.85 -42.52 -28.18
C GLN A 541 0.76 -41.89 -29.03
N VAL A 542 0.98 -40.69 -29.59
CA VAL A 542 0.00 -39.97 -30.44
C VAL A 542 0.03 -40.44 -31.90
N THR A 543 1.08 -41.16 -32.31
CA THR A 543 1.25 -41.70 -33.69
C THR A 543 0.82 -43.16 -33.84
N ARG A 544 0.30 -43.80 -32.79
CA ARG A 544 -0.38 -45.11 -32.82
C ARG A 544 -1.86 -44.93 -32.59
#